data_AF-A0A240EDE6-F1
#
_entry.id   AF-A0A240EDE6-F1
#
_cell.length_a   1.000
_cell.length_b   1.000
_cell.length_c   1.000
_cell.angle_alpha   90.00
_cell.angle_beta   90.00
_cell.angle_gamma   90.00
#
_symmetry.space_group_name_H-M   'P 1'
#
loop_
_entity.id
_entity.type
_entity.pdbx_description
1 polymer ?
#
loop_
_entity_poly.entity_id
_entity_poly.type
_entity_poly.pdbx_seq_one_letter_code
_entity_poly.pdbx_strand_id
1 'polypeptide(L)'
;MKQTFITKISDEMDDYPEFTQADFDRATFRIKGQPVSKDVWQKAVHTKVKKQKISITLDPDVLAYFKAKADGKGYQTLINAALREAMLKEHFKDDLRQIIREELKHA
;
A
#
# COMPACT_ATOMS: atom_id res chain seq x y z
N MET A 1 13.82 20.11 21.23
CA MET A 1 12.95 19.66 20.11
C MET A 1 12.45 20.89 19.38
N LYS A 2 12.78 21.04 18.09
CA LYS A 2 12.34 22.20 17.29
C LYS A 2 10.98 21.88 16.67
N GLN A 3 10.03 22.78 16.89
CA GLN A 3 8.65 22.74 16.39
C GLN A 3 8.66 22.73 14.85
N THR A 4 8.18 21.66 14.23
CA THR A 4 7.89 21.60 12.80
C THR A 4 6.60 22.39 12.52
N PHE A 5 6.72 23.37 11.64
CA PHE A 5 5.68 24.30 11.20
C PHE A 5 4.38 23.58 10.84
N ILE A 6 3.29 23.96 11.51
CA ILE A 6 1.93 23.73 11.04
C ILE A 6 1.63 24.90 10.13
N THR A 7 1.53 24.66 8.83
CA THR A 7 0.95 25.64 7.90
C THR A 7 -0.46 25.94 8.40
N LYS A 8 -0.72 27.18 8.82
CA LYS A 8 -2.08 27.60 9.15
C LYS A 8 -2.92 27.39 7.90
N ILE A 9 -3.94 26.54 8.01
CA ILE A 9 -4.95 26.38 6.97
C ILE A 9 -5.59 27.77 6.82
N SER A 10 -5.48 28.34 5.62
CA SER A 10 -6.00 29.67 5.32
C SER A 10 -7.53 29.56 5.22
N ASP A 11 -8.22 30.16 6.19
CA ASP A 11 -9.68 30.14 6.34
C ASP A 11 -10.39 31.17 5.43
N GLU A 12 -9.62 32.04 4.76
CA GLU A 12 -10.15 33.26 4.13
C GLU A 12 -10.93 33.03 2.81
N MET A 13 -11.06 31.79 2.33
CA MET A 13 -11.83 31.48 1.10
C MET A 13 -12.55 30.11 1.11
N ASP A 14 -12.65 29.42 2.26
CA ASP A 14 -13.35 28.13 2.31
C ASP A 14 -14.86 28.35 2.53
N ASP A 15 -15.57 28.68 1.45
CA ASP A 15 -17.05 28.78 1.41
C ASP A 15 -17.76 27.42 1.63
N TYR A 16 -17.02 26.33 1.85
CA TYR A 16 -17.58 25.01 2.06
C TYR A 16 -18.03 24.84 3.52
N PRO A 17 -19.26 24.37 3.77
CA PRO A 17 -19.71 24.11 5.12
C PRO A 17 -18.81 23.06 5.79
N GLU A 18 -18.44 23.30 7.04
CA GLU A 18 -17.70 22.30 7.82
C GLU A 18 -18.47 20.98 7.84
N PHE A 19 -17.76 19.87 7.59
CA PHE A 19 -18.36 18.55 7.68
C PHE A 19 -18.80 18.26 9.13
N THR A 20 -20.10 18.22 9.33
CA THR A 20 -20.76 17.90 10.60
C THR A 20 -20.94 16.38 10.76
N GLN A 21 -21.13 15.91 12.00
CA GLN A 21 -21.44 14.50 12.26
C GLN A 21 -22.69 14.01 11.50
N ALA A 22 -23.69 14.88 11.34
CA ALA A 22 -24.90 14.58 10.56
C ALA A 22 -24.59 14.32 9.07
N ASP A 23 -23.53 14.92 8.52
CA ASP A 23 -23.07 14.67 7.16
C ASP A 23 -22.45 13.27 7.02
N PHE A 24 -21.80 12.77 8.07
CA PHE A 24 -21.31 11.40 8.13
C PHE A 24 -22.43 10.38 8.35
N ASP A 25 -23.44 10.73 9.14
CA ASP A 25 -24.57 9.83 9.43
C ASP A 25 -25.46 9.61 8.18
N ARG A 26 -25.57 10.60 7.30
CA ARG A 26 -26.23 10.45 5.99
C ARG A 26 -25.35 9.80 4.91
N ALA A 27 -24.08 9.52 5.21
CA ALA A 27 -23.15 8.99 4.22
C ALA A 27 -23.52 7.54 3.82
N THR A 28 -23.47 7.25 2.53
CA THR A 28 -23.71 5.90 2.00
C THR A 28 -22.40 5.25 1.59
N PHE A 29 -22.11 4.06 2.10
CA PHE A 29 -20.96 3.29 1.64
C PHE A 29 -21.22 2.78 0.23
N ARG A 30 -20.23 2.87 -0.66
CA ARG A 30 -20.38 2.41 -2.05
C ARG A 30 -19.20 1.56 -2.48
N ILE A 31 -19.46 0.52 -3.27
CA ILE A 31 -18.44 -0.30 -3.96
C ILE A 31 -18.78 -0.27 -5.45
N LYS A 32 -17.84 0.16 -6.30
CA LYS A 32 -18.07 0.29 -7.77
C LYS A 32 -19.35 1.08 -8.12
N GLY A 33 -19.64 2.15 -7.36
CA GLY A 33 -20.81 3.00 -7.56
C GLY A 33 -22.13 2.51 -6.95
N GLN A 34 -22.20 1.25 -6.50
CA GLN A 34 -23.39 0.66 -5.89
C GLN A 34 -23.42 0.89 -4.37
N PRO A 35 -24.54 1.35 -3.78
CA PRO A 35 -24.68 1.48 -2.34
C PRO A 35 -24.62 0.11 -1.67
N VAL A 36 -23.81 -0.01 -0.63
CA VAL A 36 -23.62 -1.24 0.15
C VAL A 36 -23.75 -0.94 1.64
N SER A 37 -24.05 -1.96 2.44
CA SER A 37 -23.99 -1.82 3.89
C SER A 37 -22.55 -1.65 4.37
N LYS A 38 -22.40 -1.07 5.57
CA LYS A 38 -21.11 -0.87 6.23
C LYS A 38 -20.32 -2.18 6.35
N ASP A 39 -20.98 -3.29 6.70
CA ASP A 39 -20.32 -4.60 6.87
C ASP A 39 -19.77 -5.15 5.55
N VAL A 40 -20.53 -5.01 4.47
CA VAL A 40 -20.10 -5.42 3.13
C VAL A 40 -18.94 -4.57 2.65
N TRP A 41 -19.00 -3.25 2.90
CA TRP A 41 -17.91 -2.33 2.61
C TRP A 41 -16.63 -2.68 3.38
N GLN A 42 -16.75 -2.87 4.70
CA GLN A 42 -15.63 -3.26 5.56
C GLN A 42 -15.02 -4.60 5.09
N LYS A 43 -15.85 -5.60 4.78
CA LYS A 43 -15.38 -6.89 4.27
C LYS A 43 -14.67 -6.76 2.93
N ALA A 44 -15.17 -5.92 2.02
CA ALA A 44 -14.53 -5.68 0.72
C ALA A 44 -13.17 -4.98 0.85
N VAL A 45 -13.06 -3.99 1.73
CA VAL A 45 -11.79 -3.31 2.04
C VAL A 45 -10.80 -4.30 2.66
N HIS A 46 -11.22 -5.08 3.66
CA HIS A 46 -10.36 -6.06 4.32
C HIS A 46 -9.92 -7.18 3.38
N THR A 47 -10.76 -7.59 2.43
CA THR A 47 -10.43 -8.65 1.46
C THR A 47 -9.23 -8.29 0.59
N LYS A 48 -9.06 -7.00 0.24
CA LYS A 48 -7.87 -6.54 -0.52
C LYS A 48 -6.58 -6.51 0.31
N VAL A 49 -6.67 -6.56 1.65
CA VAL A 49 -5.52 -6.30 2.55
C VAL A 49 -5.18 -7.52 3.42
N LYS A 50 -5.57 -8.73 3.03
CA LYS A 50 -5.21 -9.94 3.79
C LYS A 50 -3.74 -10.30 3.60
N LYS A 51 -2.87 -9.68 4.40
CA LYS A 51 -1.52 -10.19 4.67
C LYS A 51 -1.66 -11.54 5.37
N GLN A 52 -1.04 -12.58 4.83
CA GLN A 52 -1.00 -13.88 5.50
C GLN A 52 0.09 -13.86 6.56
N LYS A 53 -0.26 -14.23 7.80
CA LYS A 53 0.72 -14.37 8.88
C LYS A 53 1.32 -15.77 8.77
N ILE A 54 2.57 -15.82 8.34
CA ILE A 54 3.37 -17.05 8.25
C ILE A 54 4.56 -16.96 9.21
N SER A 55 5.04 -18.11 9.67
CA SER A 55 6.32 -18.21 10.38
C SER A 55 7.40 -18.51 9.35
N ILE A 56 8.38 -17.62 9.21
CA ILE A 56 9.53 -17.79 8.32
C ILE A 56 10.82 -17.60 9.12
N THR A 57 11.82 -18.41 8.82
CA THR A 57 13.17 -18.22 9.36
C THR A 57 13.93 -17.27 8.42
N LEU A 58 14.57 -16.25 8.99
CA LEU A 58 15.41 -15.31 8.27
C LEU A 58 16.76 -15.24 8.95
N ASP A 59 17.80 -15.03 8.15
CA ASP A 59 19.15 -14.88 8.67
C ASP A 59 19.27 -13.64 9.57
N PRO A 60 20.10 -13.72 10.64
CA PRO A 60 20.18 -12.67 11.64
C PRO A 60 20.73 -11.34 11.09
N ASP A 61 21.61 -11.40 10.09
CA ASP A 61 22.18 -10.24 9.40
C ASP A 61 21.14 -9.50 8.54
N VAL A 62 20.32 -10.25 7.78
CA VAL A 62 19.21 -9.70 6.99
C VAL A 62 18.20 -9.02 7.91
N LEU A 63 17.86 -9.67 9.02
CA LEU A 63 16.95 -9.10 10.01
C LEU A 63 17.52 -7.81 10.63
N ALA A 64 18.81 -7.80 10.96
CA ALA A 64 19.50 -6.64 11.51
C ALA A 64 19.52 -5.47 10.52
N TYR A 65 19.82 -5.74 9.23
CA TYR A 65 19.79 -4.73 8.17
C TYR A 65 18.42 -4.05 8.06
N PHE A 66 17.33 -4.83 7.98
CA PHE A 66 15.99 -4.25 7.85
C PHE A 66 15.50 -3.56 9.13
N LYS A 67 15.92 -4.04 10.31
CA LYS A 67 15.61 -3.37 11.59
C LYS A 67 16.31 -2.00 11.69
N ALA A 68 17.59 -1.92 11.31
CA ALA A 68 18.35 -0.68 11.29
C ALA A 68 17.76 0.31 10.26
N LYS A 69 17.37 -0.19 9.08
CA LYS A 69 16.77 0.62 8.01
C LYS A 69 15.38 1.18 8.37
N ALA A 70 14.64 0.49 9.23
CA ALA A 70 13.28 0.86 9.63
C ALA A 70 13.19 1.56 10.99
N ASP A 71 14.32 1.90 11.62
CA ASP A 71 14.37 2.46 12.99
C ASP A 71 13.53 1.64 14.00
N GLY A 72 13.58 0.31 13.85
CA GLY A 72 12.88 -0.65 14.72
C GLY A 72 11.40 -0.93 14.39
N LYS A 73 10.67 -0.07 13.66
CA LYS A 73 9.25 -0.29 13.31
C LYS A 73 9.04 -0.36 11.80
N GLY A 74 8.26 -1.35 11.35
CA GLY A 74 7.93 -1.47 9.92
C GLY A 74 8.97 -2.23 9.08
N TYR A 75 9.96 -2.87 9.69
CA TYR A 75 10.91 -3.74 8.99
C TYR A 75 10.20 -4.86 8.22
N GLN A 76 9.08 -5.39 8.72
CA GLN A 76 8.23 -6.36 7.99
C GLN A 76 7.65 -5.78 6.70
N THR A 77 7.34 -4.48 6.67
CA THR A 77 6.86 -3.81 5.45
C THR A 77 7.98 -3.70 4.42
N LEU A 78 9.20 -3.37 4.87
CA LEU A 78 10.38 -3.31 3.98
C LEU A 78 10.76 -4.69 3.43
N ILE A 79 10.72 -5.73 4.26
CA ILE A 79 10.96 -7.11 3.82
C ILE A 79 9.94 -7.50 2.74
N ASN A 80 8.65 -7.24 2.98
CA ASN A 80 7.61 -7.53 2.00
C ASN A 80 7.78 -6.72 0.70
N ALA A 81 8.24 -5.47 0.77
CA ALA A 81 8.51 -4.65 -0.40
C ALA A 81 9.69 -5.22 -1.21
N ALA A 82 10.77 -5.62 -0.54
CA ALA A 82 11.93 -6.23 -1.18
C ALA A 82 11.58 -7.57 -1.86
N LEU A 83 10.76 -8.41 -1.21
CA LEU A 83 10.27 -9.66 -1.80
C LEU A 83 9.43 -9.40 -3.06
N ARG A 84 8.56 -8.39 -3.06
CA ARG A 84 7.79 -7.99 -4.25
C ARG A 84 8.70 -7.52 -5.39
N GLU A 85 9.72 -6.73 -5.08
CA GLU A 85 10.67 -6.24 -6.08
C GLU A 85 11.45 -7.42 -6.71
N ALA A 86 11.87 -8.39 -5.90
CA ALA A 86 12.54 -9.59 -6.39
C ALA A 86 11.65 -10.40 -7.34
N MET A 87 10.38 -10.62 -6.98
CA MET A 87 9.41 -11.30 -7.86
C MET A 87 9.25 -10.57 -9.20
N LEU A 88 9.07 -9.24 -9.19
CA LEU A 88 8.91 -8.46 -10.41
C LEU A 88 10.14 -8.52 -11.32
N LYS A 89 11.35 -8.50 -10.73
CA LYS A 89 12.61 -8.60 -11.48
C LYS A 89 12.80 -9.97 -12.13
N GLU A 90 12.34 -11.04 -11.48
CA GLU A 90 12.40 -12.39 -12.03
C GLU A 90 11.50 -12.51 -13.26
N HIS A 91 10.23 -12.12 -13.13
CA HIS A 91 9.28 -12.12 -14.24
C HIS A 91 9.76 -11.27 -15.42
N PHE A 92 10.27 -10.07 -15.16
CA PHE A 92 10.76 -9.18 -16.21
C PHE A 92 11.92 -9.77 -17.02
N LYS A 93 12.83 -10.52 -16.38
CA LYS A 93 13.94 -11.17 -17.09
C LYS A 93 13.45 -12.26 -18.03
N ASP A 94 12.43 -13.00 -17.63
CA ASP A 94 11.88 -14.08 -18.44
C ASP A 94 11.07 -13.54 -19.60
N ASP A 95 10.27 -12.49 -19.37
CA ASP A 95 9.55 -11.77 -20.43
C ASP A 95 10.52 -11.22 -21.47
N LEU A 96 11.61 -10.56 -21.04
CA LEU A 96 12.64 -10.05 -21.96
C LEU A 96 13.31 -11.17 -22.76
N ARG A 97 13.64 -12.30 -22.14
CA ARG A 97 14.23 -13.44 -22.86
C ARG A 97 13.28 -14.01 -23.90
N GLN A 98 11.99 -14.04 -23.59
CA GLN A 98 10.98 -14.50 -24.54
C GLN A 98 10.88 -13.55 -25.73
N ILE A 99 10.75 -12.24 -25.49
CA ILE A 99 10.68 -11.23 -26.55
C ILE A 99 11.92 -11.30 -27.45
N ILE A 100 13.13 -11.34 -26.86
CA ILE A 100 14.38 -11.42 -27.66
C ILE A 100 14.42 -12.70 -28.50
N ARG A 101 13.95 -13.84 -27.97
CA ARG A 101 13.86 -15.08 -28.77
C ARG A 101 12.84 -15.00 -29.88
N GLU A 102 11.72 -14.31 -29.67
CA GLU A 102 10.71 -14.09 -30.68
C GLU A 102 11.28 -13.21 -31.81
N GLU A 103 11.93 -12.09 -31.47
CA GLU A 103 12.59 -11.22 -32.45
C GLU A 103 13.69 -11.95 -33.25
N LEU A 104 14.53 -12.75 -32.58
CA LEU A 104 15.57 -13.55 -33.25
C LEU A 104 15.02 -14.67 -34.15
N LYS A 105 13.77 -15.12 -33.94
CA LYS A 105 13.12 -16.12 -34.80
C LYS A 105 12.38 -15.50 -35.99
N HIS A 106 12.05 -14.21 -35.91
CA HIS A 106 11.39 -13.48 -36.98
C HIS A 106 12.37 -12.72 -37.89
N ALA A 107 13.66 -12.66 -37.52
CA ALA A 107 14.77 -12.19 -38.34
C ALA A 107 15.35 -13.33 -39.20
#